data_AF-A0A538BD18-F1
#
_entry.id   AF-A0A538BD18-F1
#
_cell.length_a   1.000
_cell.length_b   1.000
_cell.length_c   1.000
_cell.angle_alpha   90.00
_cell.angle_beta   90.00
_cell.angle_gamma   90.00
#
_symmetry.space_group_name_H-M   'P 1'
#
loop_
_entity.id
_entity.type
_entity.pdbx_description
1 polymer ?
#
loop_
_entity_poly.entity_id
_entity_poly.type
_entity_poly.pdbx_seq_one_letter_code
_entity_poly.pdbx_strand_id
1 'polypeptide(L)' 'MRFRVDQAIAAPVDDVEGALVDPRFYEALASMPNIGDPDVLECTTRDGEVFLRVRYAFTGDLAAPARRVLDPAKLTWVVE' A
#
# COMPACT_ATOMS: atom_id res chain seq x y z
N MET A 1 -3.26 20.56 -4.41
CA MET A 1 -4.13 20.37 -3.24
C MET A 1 -3.28 19.80 -2.11
N ARG A 2 -3.49 20.23 -0.86
CA ARG A 2 -2.81 19.69 0.32
C ARG A 2 -3.87 19.17 1.28
N PHE A 3 -3.76 17.91 1.70
CA PHE A 3 -4.65 17.28 2.67
C PHE A 3 -3.82 16.75 3.85
N ARG A 4 -4.46 16.63 5.01
CA ARG A 4 -3.91 16.00 6.22
C ARG A 4 -5.01 15.16 6.84
N VAL A 5 -4.67 13.94 7.24
CA VAL A 5 -5.54 13.03 7.99
C VAL A 5 -4.78 12.60 9.23
N ASP A 6 -5.42 12.69 10.38
CA ASP A 6 -4.91 12.17 11.64
C ASP A 6 -5.86 11.05 12.09
N GLN A 7 -5.33 9.84 12.28
CA GLN A 7 -6.11 8.67 12.69
C GLN A 7 -5.45 8.01 13.91
N ALA A 8 -6.20 7.93 15.02
CA ALA A 8 -5.75 7.20 16.20
C ALA A 8 -6.03 5.71 16.04
N ILE A 9 -5.02 4.88 16.30
CA ILE A 9 -5.15 3.42 16.39
C ILE A 9 -5.16 3.05 17.86
N ALA A 10 -6.23 2.40 18.32
CA ALA A 10 -6.39 2.00 19.72
C ALA A 10 -5.64 0.69 20.02
N ALA A 11 -4.30 0.71 19.89
CA ALA A 11 -3.41 -0.40 20.15
C ALA A 11 -2.03 0.09 20.67
N PRO A 12 -1.26 -0.76 21.38
CA PRO A 12 0.13 -0.46 21.73
C PRO A 12 0.99 -0.16 20.50
N VAL A 13 2.00 0.69 20.66
CA VAL A 13 2.90 1.10 19.55
C VAL A 13 3.58 -0.13 18.93
N ASP A 14 4.17 -0.99 19.75
CA ASP A 14 4.89 -2.19 19.28
C ASP A 14 3.99 -3.14 18.47
N ASP A 15 2.69 -3.24 18.81
CA ASP A 15 1.73 -4.05 18.06
C ASP A 15 1.41 -3.44 16.71
N VAL A 16 1.30 -2.10 16.63
CA VAL A 16 1.06 -1.37 15.39
C VAL A 16 2.28 -1.44 14.47
N GLU A 17 3.47 -1.23 15.01
CA GLU A 17 4.73 -1.35 14.27
C GLU A 17 4.94 -2.78 13.77
N GLY A 18 4.71 -3.77 14.64
CA GLY A 18 4.75 -5.18 14.28
C GLY A 18 3.80 -5.56 13.15
N ALA A 19 2.58 -5.03 13.15
CA ALA A 19 1.61 -5.24 12.08
C ALA A 19 2.05 -4.59 10.76
N LEU A 20 2.64 -3.39 10.80
CA LEU A 20 3.13 -2.69 9.61
C LEU A 20 4.31 -3.39 8.94
N VAL A 21 5.05 -4.23 9.65
CA VAL A 21 6.19 -4.97 9.09
C VAL A 21 5.87 -6.44 8.80
N ASP A 22 4.68 -6.93 9.17
CA ASP A 22 4.24 -8.29 8.88
C ASP A 22 3.70 -8.37 7.44
N PRO A 23 4.31 -9.15 6.53
CA PRO A 23 3.80 -9.33 5.17
C PRO A 23 2.34 -9.80 5.12
N ARG A 24 1.87 -10.55 6.12
CA ARG A 24 0.48 -11.04 6.21
C ARG A 24 -0.54 -9.90 6.37
N PHE A 25 -0.14 -8.78 6.96
CA PHE A 25 -0.99 -7.59 7.03
C PHE A 25 -1.35 -7.13 5.62
N TYR A 26 -0.36 -7.06 4.73
CA TYR A 26 -0.56 -6.63 3.34
C TYR A 26 -1.36 -7.66 2.55
N GLU A 27 -1.11 -8.95 2.71
CA GLU A 27 -1.94 -10.00 2.12
C GLU A 27 -3.42 -9.84 2.49
N ALA A 28 -3.74 -9.47 3.75
CA ALA A 28 -5.12 -9.22 4.17
C ALA A 28 -5.75 -7.98 3.50
N LEU A 29 -4.94 -6.98 3.13
CA LEU A 29 -5.39 -5.79 2.42
C LEU A 29 -5.75 -6.04 0.95
N ALA A 30 -5.42 -7.20 0.37
CA ALA A 30 -5.78 -7.60 -0.98
C ALA A 30 -7.30 -7.56 -1.27
N SER A 31 -8.13 -7.47 -0.22
CA SER A 31 -9.58 -7.30 -0.31
C SER A 31 -10.06 -5.86 -0.55
N MET A 32 -9.17 -4.87 -0.64
CA MET A 32 -9.56 -3.48 -0.85
C MET A 32 -10.08 -3.23 -2.28
N PRO A 33 -11.19 -2.49 -2.44
CA PRO A 33 -11.75 -2.21 -3.76
C PRO A 33 -10.79 -1.34 -4.58
N ASN A 34 -10.65 -1.67 -5.88
CA ASN A 34 -9.85 -0.96 -6.88
C ASN A 34 -8.32 -1.00 -6.68
N ILE A 35 -7.85 -1.82 -5.74
CA ILE A 35 -6.43 -2.07 -5.50
C ILE A 35 -6.22 -3.57 -5.73
N GLY A 36 -5.22 -3.94 -6.53
CA GLY A 36 -4.84 -5.33 -6.76
C GLY A 36 -4.02 -5.89 -5.61
N ASP A 37 -3.76 -7.20 -5.67
CA ASP A 37 -2.97 -7.89 -4.65
C ASP A 37 -1.60 -7.20 -4.46
N PRO A 38 -1.17 -6.95 -3.21
CA PRO A 38 0.11 -6.34 -2.93
C PRO A 38 1.26 -7.27 -3.30
N ASP A 39 2.31 -6.66 -3.84
CA ASP A 39 3.57 -7.30 -4.22
C ASP A 39 4.69 -6.75 -3.33
N VAL A 40 5.12 -7.54 -2.34
CA VAL A 40 6.20 -7.16 -1.42
C VAL A 40 7.54 -7.23 -2.16
N LEU A 41 8.11 -6.07 -2.46
CA LEU A 41 9.35 -5.94 -3.23
C LEU A 41 10.61 -6.06 -2.37
N GLU A 42 10.55 -5.55 -1.15
CA GLU A 42 11.65 -5.54 -0.21
C GLU A 42 11.11 -5.58 1.22
N CYS A 43 11.72 -6.40 2.06
CA CYS A 43 11.49 -6.41 3.50
C CYS A 43 12.83 -6.75 4.16
N THR A 44 13.54 -5.73 4.64
CA THR A 44 14.87 -5.91 5.23
C THR A 44 15.00 -5.15 6.55
N THR A 45 15.78 -5.71 7.48
CA THR A 45 16.11 -5.05 8.74
C THR A 45 17.50 -4.42 8.65
N ARG A 46 17.62 -3.14 9.03
CA ARG A 46 18.89 -2.40 9.05
C ARG A 46 18.93 -1.51 10.28
N ASP A 47 19.97 -1.61 11.10
CA ASP A 47 20.19 -0.76 12.29
C ASP A 47 19.00 -0.69 13.26
N GLY A 48 18.20 -1.77 13.35
CA GLY A 48 17.01 -1.83 14.20
C GLY A 48 15.72 -1.31 13.55
N GLU A 49 15.79 -0.80 12.32
CA GLU A 49 14.65 -0.36 11.51
C GLU A 49 14.29 -1.43 10.48
N VAL A 50 13.00 -1.49 10.12
CA VAL A 50 12.52 -2.32 9.01
C VAL A 50 12.24 -1.43 7.81
N PHE A 51 12.89 -1.73 6.69
CA PHE A 51 12.61 -1.16 5.39
C PHE A 51 11.71 -2.10 4.62
N LEU A 52 10.48 -1.66 4.38
CA LEU A 52 9.47 -2.39 3.64
C LEU A 52 9.11 -1.62 2.37
N ARG A 53 8.97 -2.31 1.24
CA ARG A 53 8.51 -1.73 -0.01
C ARG A 53 7.43 -2.60 -0.60
N VAL A 54 6.23 -2.05 -0.75
CA VAL A 54 5.07 -2.78 -1.25
C VAL A 54 4.56 -2.11 -2.52
N ARG A 55 4.50 -2.86 -3.61
CA ARG A 55 3.87 -2.41 -4.85
C ARG A 55 2.39 -2.78 -4.85
N TYR A 56 1.59 -1.85 -5.36
CA TYR A 56 0.18 -2.07 -5.65
C TYR A 56 -0.11 -1.76 -7.12
N ALA A 57 -1.16 -2.38 -7.65
CA ALA A 57 -1.71 -2.10 -8.96
C ALA A 57 -3.13 -1.53 -8.83
N PHE A 58 -3.50 -0.61 -9.71
CA PHE A 58 -4.86 -0.12 -9.82
C PHE A 58 -5.73 -1.15 -10.55
N THR A 59 -6.83 -1.57 -9.93
CA THR A 59 -7.78 -2.54 -10.52
C THR A 59 -9.17 -1.95 -10.76
N GLY A 60 -9.34 -0.65 -10.50
CA GLY A 60 -10.61 0.04 -10.71
C GLY A 60 -10.86 0.48 -12.16
N ASP A 61 -11.93 1.24 -12.34
CA ASP A 61 -12.27 1.87 -13.61
C ASP A 61 -11.83 3.33 -13.66
N LEU A 62 -11.07 3.69 -14.70
CA LEU A 62 -10.77 5.07 -15.01
C LEU A 62 -11.93 5.73 -15.76
N ALA A 63 -12.18 7.01 -15.47
CA ALA A 63 -13.10 7.82 -16.26
C ALA A 63 -12.71 7.87 -17.74
N ALA A 64 -13.69 7.95 -18.64
CA ALA A 64 -13.48 7.85 -20.08
C ALA A 64 -12.41 8.80 -20.65
N PRO A 65 -12.30 10.08 -20.22
CA PRO A 65 -11.22 10.95 -20.70
C PRO A 65 -9.82 10.45 -20.29
N ALA A 66 -9.66 9.92 -19.08
CA ALA A 66 -8.38 9.42 -18.58
C ALA A 66 -7.94 8.14 -19.31
N ARG A 67 -8.87 7.22 -19.62
CA ARG A 67 -8.59 6.00 -20.40
C ARG A 67 -8.03 6.26 -21.81
N ARG A 68 -8.21 7.46 -22.36
CA ARG A 68 -7.66 7.82 -23.68
C ARG A 68 -6.16 8.05 -23.68
N VAL A 69 -5.58 8.33 -22.52
CA VAL A 69 -4.17 8.72 -22.38
C VAL A 69 -3.41 7.90 -21.34
N LEU A 70 -4.13 7.17 -20.47
CA LEU A 70 -3.57 6.27 -19.47
C LEU A 70 -4.01 4.84 -19.76
N ASP A 71 -3.04 3.92 -19.67
CA ASP A 71 -3.30 2.49 -19.65
C ASP A 71 -3.49 2.05 -18.18
N PRO A 72 -4.72 1.67 -17.75
CA PRO A 72 -4.97 1.30 -16.37
C PRO A 72 -4.14 0.10 -15.92
N ALA A 73 -3.79 -0.83 -16.82
CA ALA A 73 -2.97 -2.00 -16.49
C ALA A 73 -1.52 -1.64 -16.14
N LYS A 74 -1.08 -0.40 -16.41
CA LYS A 74 0.25 0.11 -16.08
C LYS A 74 0.26 1.02 -14.86
N LEU A 75 -0.89 1.26 -14.24
CA LEU A 75 -0.99 2.11 -13.07
C LEU A 75 -0.60 1.32 -11.82
N THR A 76 0.65 1.51 -11.39
CA THR A 76 1.20 0.91 -10.18
C THR A 76 1.88 1.97 -9.33
N TRP A 77 1.92 1.79 -8.02
CA TRP A 77 2.67 2.63 -7.09
C TRP A 77 3.39 1.78 -6.06
N VAL A 78 4.43 2.34 -5.44
CA VAL A 78 5.18 1.71 -4.34
C VAL A 78 4.98 2.56 -3.09
N VAL A 79 4.72 1.91 -1.96
CA VAL A 79 4.73 2.50 -0.62
C VAL A 79 5.97 2.01 0.11
N GLU A 80 6.67 2.94 0.76
CA GLU A 80 7.91 2.75 1.54
C GLU A 80 7.75 3.40 2.91
#